data_AF-A0A354B513-F1
#
_entry.id   AF-A0A354B513-F1
#
_cell.length_a   1.000
_cell.length_b   1.000
_cell.length_c   1.000
_cell.angle_alpha   90.00
_cell.angle_beta   90.00
_cell.angle_gamma   90.00
#
_symmetry.space_group_name_H-M   'P 1'
#
loop_
_entity.id
_entity.type
_entity.pdbx_description
1 polymer ?
#
loop_
_entity_poly.entity_id
_entity_poly.type
_entity_poly.pdbx_seq_one_letter_code
_entity_poly.pdbx_strand_id
1 'polypeptide(L)' 'DAGQPADDQISIAAYWAAVGGYRVVHAAVHVHGGVGVDRDYPLHRHFLLARQLELTLGNGEEHLVTLGRSIAASPA' A
#
# COMPACT_ATOMS: atom_id res chain seq x y z
N ASP A 1 -3.47 21.56 7.04
CA ASP A 1 -4.72 20.82 6.90
C ASP A 1 -5.81 21.80 6.48
N ALA A 2 -6.52 21.55 5.38
CA ALA A 2 -7.46 22.52 4.80
C ALA A 2 -8.92 22.34 5.30
N GLY A 3 -9.17 21.33 6.13
CA GLY A 3 -10.50 21.02 6.67
C GLY A 3 -11.51 20.51 5.65
N GLN A 4 -11.05 20.08 4.47
CA GLN A 4 -11.89 19.53 3.42
C GLN A 4 -12.06 18.01 3.60
N PRO A 5 -13.21 17.43 3.19
CA PRO A 5 -13.36 15.98 3.11
C PRO A 5 -12.25 15.37 2.25
N ALA A 6 -11.69 14.25 2.69
CA ALA A 6 -10.52 13.63 2.07
C ALA A 6 -10.66 12.11 1.87
N ASP A 7 -11.87 11.57 1.97
CA ASP A 7 -12.12 10.12 1.98
C ASP A 7 -11.58 9.41 0.72
N ASP A 8 -11.79 10.03 -0.45
CA ASP A 8 -11.26 9.52 -1.72
C ASP A 8 -9.73 9.61 -1.76
N GLN A 9 -9.15 10.72 -1.28
CA GLN A 9 -7.70 10.91 -1.24
C GLN A 9 -7.03 9.91 -0.29
N ILE A 10 -7.67 9.59 0.83
CA ILE A 10 -7.21 8.56 1.77
C ILE A 10 -7.24 7.18 1.10
N SER A 11 -8.33 6.85 0.41
CA SER A 11 -8.47 5.57 -0.30
C SER A 11 -7.44 5.42 -1.42
N ILE A 12 -7.19 6.50 -2.18
CA ILE A 12 -6.14 6.54 -3.22
C ILE A 12 -4.76 6.34 -2.61
N ALA A 13 -4.46 7.04 -1.51
CA ALA A 13 -3.18 6.93 -0.83
C ALA A 13 -2.96 5.51 -0.28
N ALA A 14 -3.99 4.91 0.32
CA ALA A 14 -3.93 3.55 0.86
C ALA A 14 -3.72 2.51 -0.26
N TYR A 15 -4.42 2.64 -1.39
CA TYR A 15 -4.21 1.79 -2.57
C TYR A 15 -2.74 1.85 -3.05
N TRP A 16 -2.19 3.05 -3.23
CA TRP A 16 -0.81 3.20 -3.68
C TRP A 16 0.22 2.76 -2.64
N ALA A 17 -0.05 2.96 -1.35
CA ALA A 17 0.81 2.44 -0.28
C ALA A 17 0.87 0.90 -0.30
N ALA A 18 -0.28 0.24 -0.50
CA ALA A 18 -0.36 -1.22 -0.64
C ALA A 18 0.35 -1.72 -1.90
N VAL A 19 -0.08 -1.27 -3.08
CA VAL A 19 0.41 -1.77 -4.37
C VAL A 19 1.86 -1.33 -4.63
N GLY A 20 2.16 -0.05 -4.38
CA GLY A 20 3.50 0.50 -4.53
C GLY A 20 4.46 -0.11 -3.52
N GLY A 21 4.05 -0.20 -2.25
CA GLY A 21 4.83 -0.83 -1.18
C GLY A 21 5.20 -2.27 -1.53
N TYR A 22 4.21 -3.09 -1.90
CA TYR A 22 4.42 -4.47 -2.34
C TYR A 22 5.44 -4.57 -3.48
N ARG A 23 5.28 -3.77 -4.53
CA ARG A 23 6.19 -3.77 -5.69
C ARG A 23 7.62 -3.41 -5.30
N VAL A 24 7.80 -2.38 -4.47
CA VAL A 24 9.12 -1.92 -4.02
C VAL A 24 9.82 -2.97 -3.18
N VAL A 25 9.14 -3.54 -2.17
CA VAL A 25 9.79 -4.52 -1.28
C VAL A 25 10.09 -5.84 -1.98
N HIS A 26 9.24 -6.27 -2.93
CA HIS A 26 9.52 -7.44 -3.76
C HIS A 26 10.74 -7.22 -4.67
N ALA A 27 10.80 -6.08 -5.36
CA ALA A 27 11.95 -5.75 -6.21
C ALA A 27 13.24 -5.67 -5.37
N ALA A 28 13.16 -5.05 -4.19
CA ALA A 28 14.30 -4.97 -3.28
C ALA A 28 14.79 -6.36 -2.86
N VAL A 29 13.91 -7.26 -2.41
CA VAL A 29 14.33 -8.62 -2.04
C VAL A 29 14.91 -9.36 -3.24
N HIS A 30 14.32 -9.20 -4.43
CA HIS A 30 14.81 -9.84 -5.65
C HIS A 30 16.25 -9.42 -6.00
N VAL A 31 16.57 -8.12 -6.00
CA VAL A 31 17.92 -7.65 -6.36
C VAL A 31 18.97 -7.93 -5.28
N HIS A 32 18.57 -8.12 -4.02
CA HIS A 32 19.49 -8.50 -2.94
C HIS A 32 19.63 -10.02 -2.75
N GLY A 33 18.81 -10.82 -3.43
CA GLY A 33 18.82 -12.27 -3.34
C GLY A 33 18.63 -12.77 -1.90
N GLY A 34 19.36 -13.82 -1.52
CA GLY A 34 19.24 -14.45 -0.19
C GLY A 34 19.52 -13.50 0.98
N VAL A 35 20.35 -12.47 0.79
CA VAL A 35 20.64 -11.47 1.84
C VAL A 35 19.39 -10.63 2.15
N GLY A 36 18.47 -10.49 1.20
CA GLY A 36 17.22 -9.75 1.42
C GLY A 36 16.28 -10.35 2.46
N VAL A 37 16.42 -11.64 2.76
CA VAL A 37 15.63 -12.35 3.79
C VAL A 37 16.44 -12.67 5.06
N ASP A 38 17.74 -12.36 5.06
CA ASP A 38 18.60 -12.53 6.22
C ASP A 38 18.18 -11.56 7.35
N ARG A 39 18.16 -12.06 8.58
CA ARG A 39 17.79 -11.30 9.78
C ARG A 39 18.90 -10.34 10.23
N ASP A 40 20.14 -10.61 9.86
CA ASP A 40 21.27 -9.72 10.12
C ASP A 40 21.34 -8.56 9.11
N TYR A 41 20.61 -8.68 7.98
CA TYR A 41 20.46 -7.62 6.98
C TYR A 41 19.14 -6.85 7.17
N PRO A 42 19.11 -5.51 7.05
CA PRO A 42 17.92 -4.72 7.39
C PRO A 42 16.70 -4.94 6.50
N LEU A 43 16.81 -5.51 5.30
CA LEU A 43 15.73 -5.48 4.31
C LEU A 43 14.50 -6.29 4.72
N HIS A 44 14.68 -7.47 5.35
CA HIS A 44 13.57 -8.34 5.75
C HIS A 44 12.51 -7.61 6.58
N ARG A 45 12.94 -6.69 7.46
CA ARG A 45 12.03 -5.93 8.34
C ARG A 45 11.11 -4.99 7.55
N HIS A 46 11.58 -4.44 6.43
CA HIS A 46 10.81 -3.52 5.60
C HIS A 46 9.78 -4.27 4.77
N PHE A 47 10.11 -5.46 4.28
CA PHE A 47 9.15 -6.35 3.63
C PHE A 47 7.98 -6.69 4.56
N LEU A 48 8.30 -7.11 5.80
CA LEU A 48 7.30 -7.43 6.81
C LEU A 48 6.44 -6.22 7.17
N LEU A 49 7.06 -5.05 7.36
CA LEU A 49 6.34 -3.82 7.67
C LEU A 49 5.38 -3.41 6.54
N ALA A 50 5.83 -3.46 5.28
CA ALA A 50 4.98 -3.13 4.14
C ALA A 50 3.76 -4.06 4.08
N ARG A 51 3.95 -5.37 4.30
CA ARG A 51 2.85 -6.33 4.32
C ARG A 51 1.90 -6.11 5.51
N GLN A 52 2.44 -5.77 6.68
CA GLN A 52 1.62 -5.45 7.84
C GLN A 52 0.76 -4.21 7.59
N LEU A 53 1.34 -3.14 7.04
CA LEU A 53 0.60 -1.91 6.73
C LEU A 53 -0.52 -2.17 5.72
N GLU A 54 -0.25 -2.90 4.64
CA GLU A 54 -1.26 -3.30 3.66
C GLU A 54 -2.43 -4.06 4.30
N LEU A 55 -2.14 -5.04 5.16
CA LEU A 55 -3.18 -5.85 5.80
C LEU A 55 -3.93 -5.10 6.90
N THR A 56 -3.31 -4.09 7.51
CA THR A 56 -3.92 -3.29 8.59
C THR A 56 -4.82 -2.19 8.05
N LEU A 57 -4.41 -1.54 6.95
CA LEU A 57 -5.11 -0.38 6.39
C LEU A 57 -6.22 -0.75 5.41
N GLY A 58 -6.53 -2.03 5.26
CA GLY A 58 -7.41 -2.54 4.20
C GLY A 58 -6.60 -2.85 2.94
N ASN A 59 -6.91 -3.99 2.31
CA ASN A 59 -6.21 -4.38 1.09
C ASN A 59 -6.45 -3.36 -0.03
N GLY A 60 -5.54 -3.27 -1.01
CA GLY A 60 -5.65 -2.28 -2.09
C GLY A 60 -6.99 -2.36 -2.87
N GLU A 61 -7.52 -3.56 -3.05
CA GLU A 61 -8.78 -3.79 -3.77
C GLU A 61 -10.00 -3.24 -3.01
N GLU A 62 -10.01 -3.30 -1.68
CA GLU A 62 -11.06 -2.74 -0.83
C GLU A 62 -11.16 -1.21 -1.01
N HIS A 63 -10.01 -0.55 -1.13
CA HIS A 63 -9.95 0.89 -1.43
C HIS A 63 -10.42 1.19 -2.86
N LEU A 64 -10.10 0.35 -3.83
CA LEU A 64 -10.63 0.49 -5.20
C LEU A 64 -12.15 0.32 -5.27
N VAL A 65 -12.73 -0.60 -4.49
CA VAL A 65 -14.18 -0.76 -4.41
C VAL A 65 -14.83 0.48 -3.81
N THR A 66 -14.23 1.04 -2.75
CA THR A 66 -14.71 2.29 -2.12
C THR A 66 -14.68 3.46 -3.10
N LEU A 67 -13.56 3.64 -3.80
CA LEU A 67 -13.42 4.67 -4.84
C LEU A 67 -14.40 4.46 -6.00
N GLY A 68 -14.56 3.22 -6.46
CA GLY A 68 -15.51 2.91 -7.52
C GLY A 68 -16.95 3.29 -7.17
N ARG A 69 -17.35 3.10 -5.90
CA ARG A 69 -18.67 3.54 -5.40
C ARG A 69 -18.77 5.07 -5.35
N SER A 70 -17.74 5.76 -4.87
CA SER A 70 -17.70 7.23 -4.82
C SER A 70 -17.84 7.85 -6.21
N ILE A 71 -17.07 7.34 -7.18
CA ILE A 71 -17.12 7.77 -8.59
C ILE A 71 -18.49 7.51 -9.19
N ALA A 72 -19.08 6.32 -8.98
CA ALA A 72 -20.40 5.99 -9.52
C ALA A 72 -21.54 6.83 -8.91
N ALA A 73 -21.38 7.31 -7.67
CA ALA A 73 -22.34 8.18 -7.01
C ALA A 73 -22.19 9.66 -7.42
N SER A 74 -21.05 10.02 -8.01
CA SER A 74 -20.76 11.38 -8.46
C SER A 74 -21.22 11.57 -9.91
N PRO A 75 -21.94 12.67 -10.24
CA PRO A 75 -22.26 12.97 -11.64
C PRO A 75 -20.99 13.19 -12.45
N ALA A 76 -21.00 12.79 -13.73
CA ALA A 76 -19.92 13.02 -14.68
C ALA A 76 -19.77 14.50 -15.08
#